data_AF-A0A8J3WLX3-F1
#
_entry.id   AF-A0A8J3WLX3-F1
#
_cell.length_a   1.000
_cell.length_b   1.000
_cell.length_c   1.000
_cell.angle_alpha   90.00
_cell.angle_beta   90.00
_cell.angle_gamma   90.00
#
_symmetry.space_group_name_H-M   'P 1'
#
loop_
_entity.id
_entity.type
_entity.pdbx_description
1 polymer ?
#
loop_
_entity_poly.entity_id
_entity_poly.type
_entity_poly.pdbx_seq_one_letter_code
_entity_poly.pdbx_strand_id
1 'polypeptide(L)'
;MKAAVGDRLFVEGTRGDDVRRIGVIMELRHPDGSPPYVVRWVDDGHESLVFPGPDARVVTKEERDASFRDPVDDPSPWRRTS
;
A
#
# COMPACT_ATOMS: atom_id res chain seq x y z
N MET A 1 -4.93 11.23 -5.73
CA MET A 1 -4.56 9.90 -5.17
C MET A 1 -5.79 9.02 -5.26
N LYS A 2 -5.73 7.86 -5.91
CA LYS A 2 -6.84 6.90 -5.97
C LYS A 2 -6.47 5.68 -5.16
N ALA A 3 -7.31 5.30 -4.23
CA ALA A 3 -7.12 4.10 -3.41
C ALA A 3 -8.20 3.07 -3.72
N ALA A 4 -7.87 1.78 -3.60
CA ALA A 4 -8.81 0.68 -3.71
C ALA A 4 -8.95 -0.08 -2.37
N VAL A 5 -10.06 -0.80 -2.23
CA VAL A 5 -10.25 -1.73 -1.10
C VAL A 5 -9.20 -2.84 -1.19
N GLY A 6 -8.50 -3.08 -0.08
CA GLY A 6 -7.40 -4.03 0.03
C GLY A 6 -6.01 -3.42 -0.15
N ASP A 7 -5.90 -2.15 -0.52
CA ASP A 7 -4.61 -1.45 -0.58
C ASP A 7 -4.10 -1.08 0.82
N ARG A 8 -2.80 -0.82 0.93
CA ARG A 8 -2.17 -0.38 2.19
C ARG A 8 -1.98 1.13 2.18
N LEU A 9 -2.51 1.79 3.20
CA LEU A 9 -2.27 3.19 3.48
C LEU A 9 -1.10 3.32 4.45
N PHE A 10 -0.08 4.07 4.05
CA PHE A 10 1.00 4.55 4.90
C PHE A 10 0.70 6.01 5.23
N VAL A 11 0.55 6.29 6.52
CA VAL A 11 0.39 7.65 7.01
C VAL A 11 1.68 8.05 7.70
N GLU A 12 2.46 8.90 7.04
CA GLU A 12 3.60 9.57 7.66
C GLU A 12 3.07 10.74 8.48
N GLY A 13 3.37 10.74 9.77
CA GLY A 13 2.95 11.81 10.67
C GLY A 13 3.60 13.13 10.30
N THR A 14 2.80 14.17 10.06
CA THR A 14 3.32 15.51 9.73
C THR A 14 4.04 16.17 10.92
N ARG A 15 3.74 15.76 12.16
CA ARG A 15 4.34 16.31 13.39
C ARG A 15 5.16 15.21 14.05
N GLY A 16 6.34 15.54 14.57
CA GLY A 16 7.35 14.56 15.01
C GLY A 16 6.96 13.56 16.11
N ASP A 17 5.72 13.59 16.59
CA ASP A 17 5.12 12.62 17.53
C ASP A 17 4.09 11.69 16.85
N ASP A 18 3.64 12.01 15.63
CA ASP A 18 2.72 11.17 14.87
C ASP A 18 3.48 9.96 14.32
N VAL A 19 3.39 8.85 15.06
CA VAL A 19 3.97 7.56 14.70
C VAL A 19 3.55 7.19 13.28
N ARG A 20 4.52 6.79 12.45
CA ARG A 20 4.25 6.22 11.13
C ARG A 20 3.32 5.02 11.31
N ARG A 21 2.06 5.14 10.87
CA ARG A 21 1.09 4.05 10.96
C ARG A 21 0.84 3.45 9.60
N ILE A 22 0.68 2.14 9.61
CA ILE A 22 0.33 1.35 8.44
C ILE A 22 -1.11 0.85 8.68
N GLY A 23 -1.95 0.97 7.67
CA GLY A 23 -3.30 0.44 7.71
C GLY A 23 -3.70 -0.15 6.37
N VAL A 24 -4.67 -1.07 6.38
CA VAL A 24 -5.27 -1.66 5.17
C VAL A 24 -6.61 -0.99 4.92
N ILE A 25 -6.84 -0.51 3.71
CA ILE A 25 -8.09 0.13 3.32
C ILE A 25 -9.16 -0.95 3.21
N MET A 26 -10.15 -0.89 4.09
CA MET A 26 -11.26 -1.85 4.14
C MET A 26 -12.45 -1.37 3.31
N GLU A 27 -12.65 -0.04 3.23
CA GLU A 27 -13.76 0.56 2.50
C GLU A 27 -13.42 1.97 2.02
N LEU A 28 -13.95 2.34 0.85
CA LEU A 28 -13.91 3.68 0.32
C LEU A 28 -15.29 4.33 0.51
N ARG A 29 -15.33 5.52 1.11
CA ARG A 29 -16.60 6.25 1.25
C ARG A 29 -17.02 6.95 -0.03
N HIS A 30 -16.07 7.22 -0.92
CA HIS A 30 -16.33 7.78 -2.24
C HIS A 30 -16.01 6.75 -3.33
N PRO A 31 -16.90 6.56 -4.32
CA PRO A 31 -16.66 5.67 -5.44
C PRO A 31 -15.49 6.13 -6.34
N ASP A 32 -15.18 7.43 -6.34
CA ASP A 32 -14.01 8.00 -7.02
C ASP A 32 -12.67 7.62 -6.37
N GLY A 33 -12.70 7.03 -5.17
CA GLY A 33 -11.49 6.75 -4.39
C GLY A 33 -10.88 8.00 -3.77
N SER A 34 -11.72 9.00 -3.48
CA SER A 34 -11.36 10.21 -2.72
C SER A 34 -11.51 10.00 -1.21
N PRO A 35 -10.74 10.70 -0.36
CA PRO A 35 -10.91 10.67 1.08
C PRO A 35 -12.36 11.03 1.48
N PRO A 36 -12.89 10.48 2.59
CA PRO A 36 -12.21 9.62 3.57
C PRO A 36 -12.23 8.11 3.23
N TYR A 37 -11.29 7.39 3.84
CA TYR A 37 -11.18 5.93 3.74
C TYR A 37 -11.38 5.27 5.09
N VAL A 38 -12.00 4.08 5.12
CA VAL A 38 -12.03 3.23 6.31
C VAL A 38 -10.79 2.35 6.26
N VAL A 39 -9.95 2.46 7.28
CA VAL A 39 -8.65 1.80 7.32
C VAL A 39 -8.56 0.96 8.59
N ARG A 40 -8.16 -0.31 8.46
CA ARG A 40 -7.82 -1.17 9.58
C ARG A 40 -6.33 -1.05 9.87
N TRP A 41 -5.99 -0.50 11.04
CA TRP A 41 -4.59 -0.36 11.48
C TRP A 41 -3.98 -1.74 11.73
N VAL A 42 -2.78 -1.99 11.23
CA VAL A 42 -2.09 -3.28 11.48
C VAL A 42 -1.45 -3.36 12.86
N ASP A 43 -1.27 -2.23 13.53
CA ASP A 43 -0.71 -2.14 14.88
C ASP A 43 -1.69 -2.70 15.94
N ASP A 44 -2.89 -2.12 16.00
CA ASP A 44 -3.92 -2.49 17.00
C ASP A 44 -5.06 -3.35 16.40
N GLY A 45 -5.17 -3.42 15.07
CA GLY A 45 -6.29 -4.09 14.40
C GLY A 45 -7.59 -3.27 14.36
N HIS A 46 -7.61 -2.08 14.96
CA HIS A 46 -8.78 -1.20 14.99
C HIS A 46 -9.08 -0.57 13.63
N GLU A 47 -10.36 -0.38 13.34
CA GLU A 47 -10.85 0.25 12.12
C GLU A 47 -11.20 1.71 12.36
N SER A 48 -10.60 2.62 11.60
CA SER A 48 -10.85 4.06 11.76
C SER A 48 -11.00 4.76 10.42
N LEU A 49 -11.78 5.84 10.43
CA LEU A 49 -11.95 6.71 9.28
C LEU A 49 -10.75 7.66 9.19
N VAL A 50 -10.01 7.59 8.10
CA VAL A 50 -8.79 8.38 7.89
C VAL A 50 -8.98 9.37 6.76
N PHE A 51 -8.54 10.60 7.03
CA PHE A 51 -8.38 11.66 6.03
C PHE A 51 -6.89 11.81 5.72
N PRO A 52 -6.37 11.10 4.71
CA PRO A 52 -4.97 11.23 4.34
C PRO A 52 -4.64 12.66 3.92
N GLY A 53 -3.57 13.19 4.49
CA GLY A 53 -2.95 14.44 4.07
C GLY A 53 -2.08 14.26 2.81
N PRO A 54 -1.37 15.32 2.39
CA PRO A 54 -0.48 15.27 1.23
C PRO A 54 0.69 14.29 1.39
N ASP A 55 1.10 14.01 2.63
CA ASP A 55 2.20 13.09 2.98
C ASP A 55 1.76 11.62 3.12
N ALA A 56 0.48 11.31 2.88
CA ALA A 56 0.01 9.92 2.91
C ALA A 56 0.36 9.20 1.61
N ARG A 57 0.75 7.91 1.70
CA ARG A 57 1.08 7.09 0.55
C ARG A 57 0.26 5.81 0.52
N VAL A 58 -0.38 5.53 -0.61
CA VAL A 58 -1.11 4.26 -0.85
C VAL A 58 -0.20 3.33 -1.64
N VAL A 59 -0.06 2.09 -1.19
CA VAL A 59 0.66 1.01 -1.89
C VAL A 59 -0.33 -0.05 -2.30
N THR A 60 -0.36 -0.34 -3.60
CA THR A 60 -1.30 -1.32 -4.15
C THR A 60 -0.84 -2.75 -3.90
N LYS A 61 -1.80 -3.68 -3.92
CA LYS A 61 -1.51 -5.12 -3.81
C LYS A 61 -0.58 -5.61 -4.94
N GLU A 62 -0.70 -5.05 -6.13
CA GLU A 62 0.13 -5.40 -7.31
C GLU A 62 1.58 -4.98 -7.13
N GLU A 63 1.85 -3.78 -6.61
CA GLU A 63 3.22 -3.33 -6.34
C GLU A 63 3.95 -4.26 -5.34
N ARG A 64 3.21 -4.81 -4.38
CA ARG A 64 3.74 -5.81 -3.43
C ARG A 64 4.08 -7.13 -4.15
N ASP A 65 3.20 -7.59 -5.04
CA ASP A 65 3.37 -8.85 -5.77
C ASP A 65 4.50 -8.75 -6.79
N ALA A 66 4.60 -7.62 -7.50
CA ALA A 66 5.67 -7.34 -8.44
C ALA A 66 7.04 -7.22 -7.76
N SER A 67 7.10 -6.67 -6.54
CA SER A 67 8.35 -6.65 -5.76
C SER A 67 8.75 -8.03 -5.21
N PHE A 68 7.79 -8.95 -5.06
CA PHE A 68 8.05 -10.33 -4.65
C PHE A 68 8.29 -11.27 -5.84
N ARG A 69 7.94 -10.84 -7.05
CA ARG A 69 8.23 -11.55 -8.27
C ARG A 69 9.70 -11.31 -8.64
N ASP A 70 10.56 -12.13 -8.07
CA ASP A 70 11.97 -12.26 -8.47
C ASP A 70 12.13 -12.22 -10.00
N PRO A 71 13.06 -11.43 -10.55
CA PRO A 71 13.39 -11.44 -11.98
C PRO A 71 14.18 -12.69 -12.42
N VAL A 72 14.10 -13.81 -11.70
CA VAL A 72 14.86 -15.04 -12.00
C VAL A 72 14.30 -15.85 -13.17
N ASP A 73 13.22 -15.40 -13.81
CA ASP A 73 12.73 -15.97 -15.06
C ASP A 73 13.31 -15.24 -16.29
N ASP A 74 14.64 -15.10 -16.34
CA ASP A 74 15.36 -14.97 -17.61
C ASP A 74 16.03 -16.32 -17.90
N PRO A 75 15.39 -17.23 -18.66
CA PRO A 75 16.09 -18.40 -19.15
C PRO A 75 17.02 -17.98 -20.29
N SER A 76 18.14 -17.31 -19.99
CA SER A 76 19.20 -17.05 -20.95
C SER A 76 19.72 -18.38 -21.53
N PRO A 77 19.54 -18.67 -22.83
CA PRO A 77 19.83 -19.97 -23.43
C PRO A 77 21.23 -20.03 -24.06
N TRP A 78 22.25 -19.40 -23.47
CA TRP A 78 23.62 -19.57 -23.97
C TRP A 78 24.28 -20.79 -23.30
N ARG A 79 24.11 -21.94 -23.97
CA ARG A 79 24.85 -23.18 -23.72
C ARG A 79 26.33 -22.99 -24.07
N ARG A 80 27.21 -23.37 -23.15
CA ARG A 80 28.59 -23.79 -23.46
C ARG A 80 28.57 -24.91 -24.50
N THR A 81 29.08 -24.63 -25.68
CA THR A 81 29.77 -25.59 -26.55
C THR A 81 31.26 -25.26 -26.34
N SER A 82 32.01 -26.16 -25.70
CA SER A 82 33.01 -27.05 -26.32
C SER A 82 34.20 -26.31 -26.90
#